data_AF-Q8L1D7-F1
#
_entry.id   AF-Q8L1D7-F1
#
_cell.length_a   1.000
_cell.length_b   1.000
_cell.length_c   1.000
_cell.angle_alpha   90.00
_cell.angle_beta   90.00
_cell.angle_gamma   90.00
#
_symmetry.space_group_name_H-M   'P 1'
#
loop_
_entity.id
_entity.type
_entity.pdbx_description
1 polymer ?
#
loop_
_entity_poly.entity_id
_entity_poly.type
_entity_poly.pdbx_seq_one_letter_code
_entity_poly.pdbx_strand_id
1 'polypeptide(L)' 'MQGSVTEFLKPRLVDIEQISTTHAKVTLEPLERGFGHTLGNALRRILLSSMPGCAVTEVVI' A
#
# COMPACT_ATOMS: atom_id res chain seq x y z
N MET A 1 19.40 -3.50 30.88
CA MET A 1 18.87 -4.20 29.70
C MET A 1 18.11 -3.18 28.85
N GLN A 2 18.80 -2.41 28.02
CA GLN A 2 18.17 -1.51 27.05
C GLN A 2 18.26 -2.18 25.68
N GLY A 3 17.25 -2.97 25.34
CA GLY A 3 17.10 -3.49 24.00
C GLY A 3 16.69 -2.34 23.08
N SER A 4 17.49 -2.09 22.04
CA SER A 4 17.21 -1.11 21.00
C SER A 4 15.89 -1.48 20.30
N VAL A 5 14.85 -0.66 20.46
CA VAL A 5 13.52 -0.87 19.85
C VAL A 5 13.51 -0.58 18.33
N THR A 6 14.69 -0.40 17.71
CA THR A 6 14.84 0.05 16.31
C THR A 6 15.42 -0.99 15.36
N GLU A 7 15.27 -2.28 15.68
CA GLU A 7 15.83 -3.40 14.90
C GLU A 7 14.85 -3.98 13.86
N PHE A 8 13.85 -3.20 13.42
CA PHE A 8 12.90 -3.63 12.39
C PHE A 8 13.35 -3.19 11.00
N LEU A 9 13.33 -4.11 10.04
CA LEU A 9 13.49 -3.79 8.63
C LEU A 9 12.34 -2.88 8.16
N LYS A 10 12.69 -1.66 7.72
CA LYS A 10 11.72 -0.71 7.17
C LYS A 10 11.44 -1.07 5.70
N PRO A 11 10.19 -1.39 5.33
CA PRO A 11 9.87 -1.68 3.94
C PRO A 11 10.12 -0.47 3.07
N ARG A 12 10.70 -0.72 1.89
CA ARG A 12 10.83 0.26 0.82
C ARG A 12 9.99 -0.20 -0.36
N LEU A 13 9.57 0.76 -1.18
CA LEU A 13 8.99 0.44 -2.47
C LEU A 13 10.13 0.00 -3.39
N VAL A 14 10.07 -1.24 -3.85
CA VAL A 14 11.17 -1.87 -4.58
C VAL A 14 10.89 -1.88 -6.07
N ASP A 15 9.67 -2.24 -6.45
CA ASP A 15 9.32 -2.40 -7.87
C ASP A 15 7.85 -2.04 -8.15
N ILE A 16 7.63 -1.51 -9.36
CA ILE A 16 6.30 -1.19 -9.91
C ILE A 16 6.25 -1.75 -11.34
N GLU A 17 5.52 -2.83 -11.50
CA GLU A 17 5.22 -3.43 -12.80
C GLU A 17 3.88 -2.89 -13.30
N GLN A 18 3.91 -2.04 -14.33
CA GLN A 18 2.70 -1.57 -15.00
C GLN A 18 2.25 -2.58 -16.06
N ILE A 19 1.15 -3.27 -15.79
CA ILE A 19 0.62 -4.33 -16.66
C ILE A 19 -0.32 -3.71 -17.72
N SER A 20 -1.06 -2.66 -17.35
CA SER A 20 -1.88 -1.89 -18.28
C SER A 20 -2.06 -0.44 -17.78
N THR A 21 -2.84 0.36 -18.51
CA THR A 21 -3.16 1.74 -18.10
C THR A 21 -3.90 1.80 -16.75
N THR A 22 -4.64 0.74 -16.38
CA THR A 22 -5.44 0.68 -15.13
C THR A 22 -5.05 -0.50 -14.23
N HIS A 23 -3.94 -1.19 -14.51
CA HIS A 23 -3.49 -2.33 -13.72
C HIS A 23 -1.97 -2.27 -13.48
N ALA A 24 -1.58 -2.36 -12.21
CA ALA A 24 -0.18 -2.35 -11.80
C ALA A 24 0.02 -3.31 -10.62
N LYS A 25 1.20 -3.92 -10.56
CA LYS A 25 1.68 -4.73 -9.45
C LYS A 25 2.82 -3.99 -8.76
N VAL A 26 2.65 -3.72 -7.47
CA VAL A 26 3.64 -3.00 -6.66
C VAL A 26 4.22 -3.95 -5.63
N THR A 27 5.56 -4.04 -5.58
CA THR A 27 6.29 -4.95 -4.70
C THR A 27 7.03 -4.15 -3.62
N LEU A 28 6.80 -4.50 -2.35
CA LEU A 28 7.43 -3.87 -1.18
C LEU A 28 8.30 -4.88 -0.44
N GLU A 29 9.59 -4.57 -0.30
CA GLU A 29 10.59 -5.39 0.39
C GLU A 29 11.68 -4.49 1.01
N PRO A 30 12.45 -4.98 2.00
CA PRO A 30 12.23 -6.20 2.77
C PRO A 30 11.14 -6.01 3.84
N LEU A 31 10.43 -7.10 4.15
CA LEU A 31 9.40 -7.12 5.19
C LEU A 31 9.73 -8.20 6.22
N GLU A 32 9.56 -7.85 7.49
CA GLU A 32 9.63 -8.82 8.58
C GLU A 32 8.53 -9.87 8.46
N ARG A 33 8.81 -11.07 8.96
CA ARG A 33 7.84 -12.16 8.96
C ARG A 33 6.55 -11.71 9.65
N GLY A 34 5.41 -11.87 8.96
CA GLY A 34 4.08 -11.49 9.46
C GLY A 34 3.66 -10.05 9.14
N PHE A 35 4.58 -9.13 8.86
CA PHE A 35 4.23 -7.75 8.49
C PHE A 35 3.56 -7.65 7.12
N GLY A 36 3.81 -8.61 6.21
CA GLY A 36 3.15 -8.66 4.90
C GLY A 36 1.64 -8.68 4.98
N HIS A 37 1.05 -9.49 5.88
CA HIS A 37 -0.41 -9.51 6.06
C HIS A 37 -0.92 -8.26 6.77
N THR A 38 -0.21 -7.78 7.80
CA THR A 38 -0.60 -6.58 8.54
C THR A 38 -0.66 -5.35 7.64
N LEU A 39 0.42 -5.09 6.88
CA LEU A 39 0.47 -3.97 5.94
C LEU A 39 -0.43 -4.20 4.74
N GLY A 40 -0.44 -5.41 4.16
CA GLY A 40 -1.26 -5.73 3.00
C GLY A 40 -2.76 -5.56 3.28
N ASN A 41 -3.25 -6.04 4.43
CA ASN A 41 -4.65 -5.87 4.82
C ASN A 41 -4.98 -4.40 5.11
N ALA A 42 -4.10 -3.67 5.79
CA ALA A 42 -4.30 -2.24 6.06
C ALA A 42 -4.36 -1.42 4.77
N LEU A 43 -3.38 -1.60 3.88
CA LEU A 43 -3.31 -0.92 2.59
C LEU A 43 -4.50 -1.30 1.71
N ARG A 44 -4.88 -2.58 1.64
CA ARG A 44 -6.07 -3.01 0.89
C ARG A 44 -7.32 -2.29 1.34
N ARG A 45 -7.53 -2.12 2.65
CA ARG A 45 -8.69 -1.38 3.18
C ARG A 45 -8.64 0.08 2.76
N ILE A 46 -7.52 0.76 2.97
CA ILE A 46 -7.34 2.18 2.62
C ILE A 46 -7.57 2.40 1.12
N LEU A 47 -6.93 1.58 0.28
CA LEU A 47 -7.03 1.68 -1.17
C LEU A 47 -8.46 1.48 -1.69
N LEU A 48 -9.24 0.60 -1.04
CA LEU A 48 -10.62 0.31 -1.44
C LEU A 48 -11.66 1.30 -0.90
N SER A 49 -11.40 1.97 0.23
CA SER A 49 -12.43 2.78 0.90
C SER A 49 -12.12 4.26 1.03
N SER A 50 -10.86 4.66 0.90
CA SER A 50 -10.42 6.00 1.31
C SER A 50 -9.53 6.69 0.28
N MET A 51 -9.50 6.17 -0.95
CA MET A 51 -8.76 6.81 -2.03
C MET A 51 -9.51 8.05 -2.52
N PRO A 52 -8.86 9.23 -2.55
CA PRO A 52 -9.43 10.39 -3.20
C PRO A 52 -9.54 10.13 -4.71
N GLY A 53 -10.60 10.63 -5.32
CA GLY A 53 -10.86 10.50 -6.74
C GLY A 53 -11.87 11.54 -7.21
N CYS A 54 -12.13 11.56 -8.51
CA CYS A 54 -13.16 12.41 -9.10
C CYS A 54 -14.35 11.55 -9.51
N ALA A 55 -15.54 12.08 -9.30
CA ALA A 55 -16.79 11.47 -9.73
C ALA A 55 -17.75 12.56 -10.19
N VAL A 56 -18.64 12.23 -11.12
CA VAL A 56 -19.75 13.11 -11.50
C VAL A 56 -20.73 13.15 -10.34
N THR A 57 -20.98 14.34 -9.78
CA THR A 57 -21.90 14.51 -8.65
C THR A 57 -23.29 14.94 -9.11
N GLU A 58 -23.35 15.86 -10.07
CA GLU A 58 -24.58 16.48 -10.55
C GLU A 58 -24.46 16.79 -12.04
N VAL A 59 -25.60 16.79 -12.73
CA VAL A 59 -25.72 17.22 -14.12
C VAL A 59 -26.95 18.12 -14.21
N VAL A 60 -26.75 19.33 -14.75
CA VAL A 60 -27.85 20.21 -15.15
C VAL A 60 -27.86 20.23 -16.67
N ILE A 61 -29.01 19.89 -17.24
CA ILE A 61 -29.24 19.85 -18.69
C ILE A 61 -29.77 21.21 -19.13
#